data_AF-A0A1H4XUD7-F1
#
_entry.id   AF-A0A1H4XUD7-F1
#
_cell.length_a   1.000
_cell.length_b   1.000
_cell.length_c   1.000
_cell.angle_alpha   90.00
_cell.angle_beta   90.00
_cell.angle_gamma   90.00
#
_symmetry.space_group_name_H-M   'P 1'
#
loop_
_entity.id
_entity.type
_entity.pdbx_description
1 polymer ?
#
loop_
_entity_poly.entity_id
_entity_poly.type
_entity_poly.pdbx_seq_one_letter_code
_entity_poly.pdbx_strand_id
1 'polypeptide(L)'
;MTRWNAGEYDPDDPEGMAGPIRVTVHPPSPSGGRRVRVDGEILGLAHNVADVAEFLRRAGLEIDPADVAGVPWIDWRGVGPERWGP
;
A
#
# COMPACT_ATOMS: atom_id res chain seq x y z
N MET A 1 24.88 -30.47 24.40
CA MET A 1 25.47 -29.83 23.20
C MET A 1 24.38 -29.85 22.14
N THR A 2 23.65 -28.80 21.79
CA THR A 2 23.77 -27.36 22.07
C THR A 2 22.37 -26.81 22.33
N ARG A 3 22.27 -26.02 23.41
CA ARG A 3 21.12 -25.24 23.87
C ARG A 3 20.88 -24.10 22.87
N TRP A 4 19.76 -24.09 22.17
CA TRP A 4 19.33 -22.91 21.43
C TRP A 4 18.62 -21.98 22.41
N ASN A 5 19.26 -20.85 22.71
CA ASN A 5 18.72 -19.78 23.52
C ASN A 5 17.65 -19.00 22.77
N ALA A 6 16.66 -18.54 23.52
CA ALA A 6 15.60 -17.63 23.10
C ALA A 6 16.15 -16.35 22.46
N GLY A 7 15.56 -15.97 21.33
CA GLY A 7 15.47 -14.57 20.94
C GLY A 7 14.17 -14.05 21.51
N GLU A 8 14.28 -13.36 22.64
CA GLU A 8 13.21 -12.61 23.27
C GLU A 8 12.70 -11.55 22.28
N TYR A 9 11.40 -11.55 22.00
CA TYR A 9 10.75 -10.42 21.36
C TYR A 9 10.78 -9.27 22.37
N ASP A 10 11.65 -8.30 22.15
CA ASP A 10 11.71 -7.07 22.93
C ASP A 10 10.62 -6.11 22.40
N PRO A 11 9.57 -5.81 23.18
CA PRO A 11 8.49 -4.95 22.74
C PRO A 11 8.84 -3.45 22.73
N ASP A 12 10.05 -3.07 23.18
CA ASP A 12 10.46 -1.69 23.44
C ASP A 12 11.69 -1.25 22.61
N ASP A 13 11.90 -1.80 21.41
CA ASP A 13 12.90 -1.30 20.45
C ASP A 13 12.31 -0.20 19.53
N PRO A 14 12.55 1.10 19.77
CA PRO A 14 12.00 2.18 18.93
C PRO A 14 12.78 2.44 17.63
N GLU A 15 13.83 1.67 17.29
CA GLU A 15 14.71 1.96 16.14
C GLU A 15 14.34 1.26 14.80
N GLY A 16 13.15 0.66 14.69
CA GLY A 16 12.72 -0.08 13.48
C GLY A 16 11.26 0.06 13.05
N MET A 17 10.50 1.03 13.59
CA MET A 17 9.02 1.07 13.47
C MET A 17 8.51 1.60 12.11
N ALA A 18 9.08 1.16 10.99
CA ALA A 18 8.30 1.13 9.77
C ALA A 18 7.39 -0.10 9.87
N GLY A 19 6.10 0.11 10.20
CA GLY A 19 5.09 -0.94 10.05
C GLY A 19 5.13 -1.52 8.64
N PRO A 20 4.50 -2.68 8.37
CA PRO A 20 4.48 -3.25 7.02
C PRO A 20 4.02 -2.19 6.03
N ILE A 21 4.72 -2.08 4.88
CA ILE A 21 4.42 -1.09 3.84
C ILE A 21 2.93 -1.11 3.55
N ARG A 22 2.25 0.00 3.86
CA ARG A 22 0.80 0.12 3.67
C ARG A 22 0.52 1.02 2.49
N VAL A 23 -0.01 0.41 1.45
CA VAL A 23 -0.54 1.14 0.31
C VAL A 23 -2.01 1.40 0.56
N THR A 24 -2.41 2.68 0.54
CA THR A 24 -3.80 3.09 0.70
C THR A 24 -4.28 3.78 -0.55
N VAL A 25 -5.37 3.28 -1.13
CA VAL A 25 -6.08 3.95 -2.20
C VAL A 25 -7.36 4.55 -1.64
N HIS A 26 -7.44 5.87 -1.59
CA HIS A 26 -8.59 6.59 -1.04
C HIS A 26 -9.86 6.39 -1.89
N PRO A 27 -11.04 6.75 -1.36
CA PRO A 27 -12.27 6.73 -2.14
C PRO A 27 -12.16 7.65 -3.38
N PRO A 28 -12.99 7.43 -4.42
CA PRO A 28 -13.06 8.31 -5.57
C PRO A 28 -13.28 9.77 -5.16
N SER A 29 -12.54 10.68 -5.78
CA SER A 29 -12.75 12.11 -5.59
C SER A 29 -13.99 12.58 -6.38
N PRO A 30 -14.67 13.67 -5.96
CA PRO A 30 -15.78 14.24 -6.72
C PRO A 30 -15.38 14.67 -8.14
N SER A 31 -14.13 15.03 -8.36
CA SER A 31 -13.56 15.37 -9.67
C SER A 31 -13.07 14.16 -10.48
N GLY A 32 -13.22 12.94 -9.95
CA GLY A 32 -12.68 11.71 -10.52
C GLY A 32 -11.31 11.32 -9.99
N GLY A 33 -10.93 10.07 -10.22
CA GLY A 33 -9.69 9.48 -9.73
C GLY A 33 -9.66 9.20 -8.23
N ARG A 34 -8.58 8.58 -7.77
CA ARG A 34 -8.32 8.18 -6.39
C ARG A 34 -6.91 8.56 -5.97
N ARG A 35 -6.78 9.11 -4.76
CA ARG A 35 -5.48 9.45 -4.20
C ARG A 35 -4.78 8.18 -3.69
N VAL A 36 -3.52 8.00 -4.07
CA VAL A 36 -2.68 6.84 -3.67
C VAL A 36 -1.64 7.30 -2.66
N ARG A 37 -1.47 6.53 -1.58
CA ARG A 37 -0.46 6.76 -0.55
C ARG A 37 0.33 5.50 -0.24
N VAL A 38 1.58 5.68 0.15
CA VAL A 38 2.47 4.63 0.68
C VAL A 38 3.09 5.17 1.96
N ASP A 39 2.92 4.46 3.08
CA ASP A 39 3.48 4.83 4.39
C ASP A 39 3.26 6.30 4.79
N GLY A 40 2.10 6.85 4.42
CA GLY A 40 1.72 8.22 4.71
C GLY A 40 2.10 9.24 3.62
N GLU A 41 3.01 8.92 2.72
CA GLU A 41 3.39 9.79 1.59
C GLU A 41 2.39 9.71 0.44
N ILE A 42 2.12 10.83 -0.23
CA ILE A 42 1.19 10.88 -1.38
C ILE A 42 1.97 10.65 -2.66
N LEU A 43 1.63 9.58 -3.40
CA LEU A 43 2.25 9.29 -4.70
C LEU A 43 1.56 10.00 -5.86
N GLY A 44 0.24 10.21 -5.78
CA GLY A 44 -0.50 10.87 -6.86
C GLY A 44 -2.01 10.63 -6.84
N LEU A 45 -2.64 11.04 -7.94
CA LEU A 45 -4.06 10.81 -8.26
C LEU A 45 -4.16 9.85 -9.44
N ALA A 46 -4.63 8.62 -9.19
CA ALA A 46 -4.79 7.57 -10.18
C ALA A 46 -6.22 7.54 -10.73
N HIS A 47 -6.39 7.24 -12.01
CA HIS A 47 -7.71 7.13 -12.65
C HIS A 47 -8.06 5.70 -13.04
N ASN A 48 -7.15 4.76 -12.84
CA ASN A 48 -7.30 3.34 -13.10
C ASN A 48 -6.22 2.55 -12.32
N VAL A 49 -6.28 1.21 -12.34
CA VAL A 49 -5.31 0.34 -11.66
C VAL A 49 -3.89 0.40 -12.24
N ALA A 50 -3.74 0.72 -13.53
CA ALA A 50 -2.43 0.86 -14.17
C ALA A 50 -1.69 2.10 -13.67
N ASP A 51 -2.40 3.21 -13.44
CA ASP A 51 -1.84 4.40 -12.81
C ASP A 51 -1.32 4.09 -11.39
N VAL A 52 -2.05 3.26 -10.63
CA VAL A 52 -1.60 2.81 -9.30
C VAL A 52 -0.31 1.99 -9.41
N ALA A 53 -0.27 1.00 -10.31
CA ALA A 53 0.94 0.21 -10.54
C ALA A 53 2.13 1.09 -10.94
N GLU A 54 1.92 2.09 -11.80
CA GLU A 54 2.96 3.05 -12.19
C GLU A 54 3.49 3.85 -11.00
N PHE A 55 2.62 4.34 -10.13
CA PHE A 55 3.02 5.06 -8.92
C PHE A 55 3.84 4.17 -7.99
N LEU A 56 3.38 2.93 -7.77
CA LEU A 56 4.07 1.96 -6.93
C LEU A 56 5.44 1.61 -7.50
N ARG A 57 5.54 1.38 -8.82
CA ARG A 57 6.81 1.13 -9.50
C ARG A 57 7.80 2.28 -9.31
N ARG A 58 7.34 3.53 -9.46
CA ARG A 58 8.17 4.72 -9.21
C ARG A 58 8.61 4.86 -7.75
N ALA A 59 7.87 4.27 -6.82
CA ALA A 59 8.21 4.18 -5.41
C ALA A 59 9.04 2.92 -5.05
N GLY A 60 9.42 2.10 -6.05
CA GLY A 60 10.19 0.87 -5.84
C GLY A 60 9.36 -0.37 -5.47
N LEU A 61 8.04 -0.28 -5.56
CA LEU A 61 7.10 -1.38 -5.31
C LEU A 61 6.61 -1.94 -6.66
N GLU A 62 7.28 -2.98 -7.14
CA GLU A 62 6.94 -3.64 -8.40
C GLU A 62 5.65 -4.47 -8.25
N ILE A 63 4.65 -4.20 -9.11
CA ILE A 63 3.41 -4.97 -9.20
C ILE A 63 2.83 -4.89 -10.62
N ASP A 64 2.24 -5.98 -11.11
CA ASP A 64 1.52 -5.97 -12.38
C ASP A 64 0.16 -5.26 -12.22
N PRO A 65 -0.24 -4.39 -13.17
CA PRO A 65 -1.57 -3.75 -13.16
C PRO A 65 -2.75 -4.71 -12.95
N ALA A 66 -2.65 -5.97 -13.42
CA ALA A 66 -3.68 -6.99 -13.26
C ALA A 66 -3.84 -7.46 -11.81
N ASP A 67 -2.78 -7.39 -11.01
CA ASP A 67 -2.77 -7.87 -9.62
C ASP A 67 -3.19 -6.79 -8.61
N VAL A 68 -3.07 -5.51 -8.97
CA VAL A 68 -3.34 -4.34 -8.11
C VAL A 68 -4.69 -4.41 -7.40
N ALA A 69 -5.73 -4.92 -8.06
CA ALA A 69 -7.07 -5.01 -7.48
C ALA A 69 -7.22 -6.11 -6.41
N GLY A 70 -6.35 -7.13 -6.43
CA GLY A 70 -6.52 -8.36 -5.65
C GLY A 70 -5.48 -8.59 -4.55
N VAL A 71 -4.39 -7.83 -4.54
CA VAL A 71 -3.34 -8.00 -3.52
C VAL A 71 -3.79 -7.51 -2.14
N PRO A 72 -3.51 -8.27 -1.06
CA PRO A 72 -4.05 -7.98 0.27
C PRO A 72 -3.39 -6.78 0.97
N TRP A 73 -2.25 -6.30 0.46
CA TRP A 73 -1.51 -5.18 1.05
C TRP A 73 -1.89 -3.81 0.49
N ILE A 74 -2.80 -3.77 -0.51
CA ILE A 74 -3.43 -2.54 -0.97
C ILE A 74 -4.79 -2.38 -0.26
N ASP A 75 -4.89 -1.39 0.62
CA ASP A 75 -6.14 -1.02 1.28
C ASP A 75 -6.97 -0.10 0.39
N TRP A 76 -8.02 -0.66 -0.21
CA TRP A 76 -9.01 0.07 -0.99
C TRP A 76 -10.06 0.70 -0.07
N ARG A 77 -10.01 2.02 0.09
CA ARG A 77 -10.97 2.76 0.91
C ARG A 77 -12.23 3.08 0.09
N GLY A 78 -13.38 2.95 0.75
CA GLY A 78 -14.68 3.27 0.16
C GLY A 78 -15.17 2.16 -0.77
N VAL A 79 -15.60 2.55 -1.96
CA VAL A 79 -15.97 1.60 -3.03
C VAL A 79 -14.73 0.86 -3.55
N GLY A 80 -14.91 -0.34 -4.13
CA GLY A 80 -13.81 -1.19 -4.57
C GLY A 80 -13.02 -0.66 -5.78
N PRO A 81 -11.96 -1.38 -6.21
CA PRO A 81 -11.07 -1.02 -7.32
C PRO A 81 -11.76 -0.82 -8.68
N GLU A 82 -13.00 -1.26 -8.82
CA GLU A 82 -13.82 -1.15 -10.02
C GLU A 82 -14.38 0.26 -10.27
N ARG A 83 -14.41 1.15 -9.26
CA ARG A 83 -15.00 2.49 -9.37
C ARG A 83 -13.98 3.59 -9.13
N TRP A 84 -13.90 4.57 -10.04
CA TRP A 84 -12.87 5.63 -10.02
C TRP A 84 -13.42 7.06 -10.01
N GLY A 85 -14.71 7.26 -10.23
CA GLY A 85 -15.38 8.54 -10.27
C GLY A 85 -16.90 8.36 -10.19
N PRO A 86 -17.68 9.43 -10.32
CA PRO A 86 -19.13 9.34 -10.48
C PRO A 86 -19.54 8.48 -11.68
#